data_AF-A0A7Y0FIT5-F1
#
_entry.id   AF-A0A7Y0FIT5-F1
#
_cell.length_a   1.000
_cell.length_b   1.000
_cell.length_c   1.000
_cell.angle_alpha   90.00
_cell.angle_beta   90.00
_cell.angle_gamma   90.00
#
_symmetry.space_group_name_H-M   'P 1'
#
loop_
_entity.id
_entity.type
_entity.pdbx_description
1 polymer ?
#
loop_
_entity_poly.entity_id
_entity_poly.type
_entity_poly.pdbx_seq_one_letter_code
_entity_poly.pdbx_strand_id
1 'polypeptide(L)'
;MIFAIDDFAYIKNELSEFKLKLLLNIEDLNNLIFDEVFNSLKPHQQEQYLAYKTSEEAKKYRNERNETLPYVDFNNLPEVLDDALLQKVMLYQKEGEVRRAIFDALSEDHNTQLSQLKWKVRDEMESQRRASLTEEERKKEDEDTIGFYDSKKFNGNLFEPATVYEYILKYGVDPRNGNPETGESFQKKYTYNSSGEIIPRENKE
;
A
#
# COMPACT_ATOMS: atom_id res chain seq x y z
N MET A 1 -18.28 10.76 1.59
CA MET A 1 -17.50 11.75 0.81
C MET A 1 -17.09 11.03 -0.45
N ILE A 2 -17.40 11.58 -1.61
CA ILE A 2 -17.06 10.99 -2.92
C ILE A 2 -15.72 11.59 -3.34
N PHE A 3 -14.67 10.77 -3.35
CA PHE A 3 -13.31 11.20 -3.69
C PHE A 3 -13.20 11.64 -5.15
N ALA A 4 -13.99 11.05 -6.05
CA ALA A 4 -14.01 11.46 -7.45
C ALA A 4 -14.39 12.93 -7.64
N ILE A 5 -15.18 13.54 -6.74
CA ILE A 5 -15.53 14.97 -6.85
C ILE A 5 -14.29 15.86 -6.69
N ASP A 6 -13.31 15.46 -5.87
CA ASP A 6 -12.09 16.24 -5.65
C ASP A 6 -11.26 16.39 -6.93
N ASP A 7 -11.35 15.42 -7.85
CA ASP A 7 -10.72 15.50 -9.17
C ASP A 7 -11.32 16.61 -10.05
N PHE A 8 -12.53 17.06 -9.76
CA PHE A 8 -13.22 18.13 -10.48
C PHE A 8 -13.29 19.44 -9.69
N ALA A 9 -13.00 19.40 -8.38
CA ALA A 9 -13.04 20.55 -7.48
C ALA A 9 -12.06 21.68 -7.85
N TYR A 10 -10.91 21.38 -8.47
CA TYR A 10 -10.03 22.41 -9.04
C TYR A 10 -10.51 22.81 -10.45
N ILE A 11 -11.30 23.87 -10.50
CA ILE A 11 -12.05 24.29 -11.69
C ILE A 11 -11.16 25.11 -12.65
N LYS A 12 -10.45 24.42 -13.55
CA LYS A 12 -10.00 25.01 -14.82
C LYS A 12 -11.21 25.23 -15.75
N ASN A 13 -11.13 26.16 -16.69
CA ASN A 13 -12.23 26.39 -17.65
C ASN A 13 -12.44 25.22 -18.63
N GLU A 14 -11.53 24.25 -18.68
CA GLU A 14 -11.63 23.13 -19.61
C GLU A 14 -11.32 21.81 -18.89
N LEU A 15 -12.00 20.74 -19.32
CA LEU A 15 -11.71 19.38 -18.90
C LEU A 15 -10.49 18.86 -19.68
N SER A 16 -9.49 18.36 -18.96
CA SER A 16 -8.39 17.62 -19.59
C SER A 16 -8.88 16.27 -20.11
N GLU A 17 -8.12 15.67 -21.04
CA GLU A 17 -8.39 14.31 -21.54
C GLU A 17 -8.55 13.29 -20.41
N PHE A 18 -7.69 13.38 -19.39
CA PHE A 18 -7.79 12.54 -18.20
C PHE A 18 -9.16 12.66 -17.51
N LYS A 19 -9.65 13.90 -17.31
CA LYS A 19 -10.93 14.15 -16.66
C LYS A 19 -12.12 13.70 -17.51
N LEU A 20 -12.02 13.83 -18.84
CA LEU A 20 -13.02 13.33 -19.78
C LEU A 20 -13.12 11.80 -19.72
N LYS A 21 -11.99 11.09 -19.74
CA LYS A 21 -11.93 9.63 -19.58
C LYS A 21 -12.41 9.19 -18.19
N LEU A 22 -12.07 9.94 -17.14
CA LEU A 22 -12.55 9.67 -15.78
C LEU A 22 -14.08 9.74 -15.70
N LEU A 23 -14.71 10.79 -16.23
CA LEU A 23 -16.18 10.88 -16.28
C LEU A 23 -16.81 9.72 -17.05
N LEU A 24 -16.21 9.35 -18.19
CA LEU A 24 -16.67 8.22 -19.00
C LEU A 24 -16.62 6.89 -18.23
N ASN A 25 -15.54 6.67 -17.46
CA ASN A 25 -15.41 5.49 -16.63
C ASN A 25 -16.35 5.52 -15.41
N ILE A 26 -16.57 6.68 -14.81
CA ILE A 26 -17.56 6.82 -13.73
C ILE A 26 -18.95 6.46 -14.27
N GLU A 27 -19.34 7.00 -15.43
CA GLU A 27 -20.62 6.66 -16.06
C GLU A 27 -20.75 5.15 -16.34
N ASP A 28 -19.70 4.54 -16.89
CA ASP A 28 -19.72 3.13 -17.30
C ASP A 28 -19.61 2.13 -16.13
N LEU A 29 -18.80 2.45 -15.12
CA LEU A 29 -18.39 1.52 -14.07
C LEU A 29 -18.97 1.86 -12.70
N ASN A 30 -19.23 3.14 -12.40
CA ASN A 30 -19.70 3.60 -11.09
C ASN A 30 -20.84 4.63 -11.26
N ASN A 31 -21.88 4.20 -11.97
CA ASN A 31 -22.98 5.08 -12.37
C ASN A 31 -23.72 5.68 -11.17
N LEU A 32 -23.63 5.04 -9.99
CA LEU A 32 -24.26 5.53 -8.76
C LEU A 32 -23.82 6.94 -8.35
N ILE A 33 -22.58 7.35 -8.67
CA ILE A 33 -22.05 8.68 -8.35
C ILE A 33 -21.99 9.62 -9.57
N PHE A 34 -22.36 9.13 -10.76
CA PHE A 34 -22.14 9.87 -12.01
C PHE A 34 -22.88 11.20 -12.02
N ASP A 35 -24.17 11.20 -11.70
CA ASP A 35 -24.98 12.42 -11.71
C ASP A 35 -24.46 13.47 -10.73
N GLU A 36 -23.99 13.04 -9.55
CA GLU A 36 -23.43 13.96 -8.55
C GLU A 36 -22.14 14.61 -9.05
N VAL A 37 -21.22 13.82 -9.62
CA VAL A 37 -19.97 14.32 -10.20
C VAL A 37 -20.27 15.22 -11.41
N PHE A 38 -21.14 14.80 -12.33
CA PHE A 38 -21.48 15.55 -13.53
C PHE A 38 -22.16 16.89 -13.22
N ASN A 39 -23.03 16.93 -12.21
CA ASN A 39 -23.70 18.16 -11.78
C ASN A 39 -22.78 19.12 -11.02
N SER A 40 -21.62 18.66 -10.53
CA SER A 40 -20.59 19.55 -9.95
C SER A 40 -19.84 20.39 -10.99
N LEU A 41 -19.92 20.01 -12.28
CA LEU A 41 -19.23 20.67 -13.38
C LEU A 41 -19.91 21.99 -13.81
N LYS A 42 -19.15 22.90 -14.40
CA LYS A 42 -19.71 24.08 -15.08
C LYS A 42 -20.45 23.67 -16.36
N PRO A 43 -21.48 24.41 -16.82
CA PRO A 43 -22.25 24.06 -18.01
C PRO A 43 -21.40 23.78 -19.27
N HIS A 44 -20.39 24.60 -19.55
CA HIS A 44 -19.50 24.36 -20.70
C HIS A 44 -18.63 23.09 -20.56
N GLN A 45 -18.30 22.68 -19.33
CA GLN A 45 -17.57 21.43 -19.09
C GLN A 45 -18.49 20.21 -19.27
N GLN A 46 -19.76 20.36 -18.89
CA GLN A 46 -20.79 19.36 -19.20
C GLN A 46 -20.94 19.19 -20.72
N GLU A 47 -21.00 20.29 -21.47
CA GLU A 47 -21.02 20.27 -22.94
C GLU A 47 -19.76 19.60 -23.53
N GLN A 48 -18.57 19.91 -23.00
CA GLN A 48 -17.32 19.24 -23.40
C GLN A 48 -17.39 17.72 -23.20
N TYR A 49 -17.90 17.27 -22.04
CA TYR A 49 -18.08 15.86 -21.76
C TYR A 49 -19.09 15.21 -22.71
N LEU A 50 -20.26 15.83 -22.92
CA LEU A 50 -21.29 15.30 -23.80
C LEU A 50 -20.79 15.17 -25.24
N ALA A 51 -20.03 16.15 -25.73
CA ALA A 51 -19.38 16.07 -27.03
C ALA A 51 -18.36 14.91 -27.08
N TYR A 52 -17.46 14.85 -26.10
CA TYR A 52 -16.45 13.80 -26.00
C TYR A 52 -17.06 12.39 -25.96
N LYS A 53 -18.08 12.16 -25.13
CA LYS A 53 -18.75 10.86 -24.97
C LYS A 53 -19.23 10.25 -26.30
N THR A 54 -19.63 11.10 -27.25
CA THR A 54 -20.12 10.68 -28.56
C THR A 54 -19.02 10.57 -29.63
N SER A 55 -17.80 11.00 -29.31
CA SER A 55 -16.68 11.05 -30.24
C SER A 55 -16.10 9.66 -30.54
N GLU A 56 -15.37 9.55 -31.65
CA GLU A 56 -14.68 8.33 -32.02
C GLU A 56 -13.54 8.02 -31.03
N GLU A 57 -12.91 9.03 -30.44
CA GLU A 57 -11.90 8.82 -29.41
C GLU A 57 -12.48 8.12 -28.16
N ALA A 58 -13.64 8.55 -27.68
CA ALA A 58 -14.29 7.92 -26.52
C ALA A 58 -14.72 6.48 -26.82
N LYS A 59 -15.26 6.22 -28.02
CA LYS A 59 -15.63 4.86 -28.46
C LYS A 59 -14.41 3.94 -28.51
N LYS A 60 -13.32 4.40 -29.13
CA LYS A 60 -12.07 3.66 -29.22
C LYS A 60 -11.52 3.34 -27.83
N TYR A 61 -11.45 4.34 -26.96
CA TYR A 61 -11.00 4.16 -25.58
C TYR A 61 -11.84 3.12 -24.82
N ARG A 62 -13.18 3.21 -24.92
CA ARG A 62 -14.08 2.26 -24.26
C ARG A 62 -13.87 0.83 -24.76
N ASN A 63 -13.66 0.65 -26.07
CA ASN A 63 -13.39 -0.66 -26.66
C ASN A 63 -12.05 -1.23 -26.15
N GLU A 64 -10.97 -0.45 -26.21
CA GLU A 64 -9.65 -0.86 -25.71
C GLU A 64 -9.69 -1.23 -24.21
N ARG A 65 -10.41 -0.44 -23.40
CA ARG A 65 -10.63 -0.73 -21.97
C ARG A 65 -11.39 -2.04 -21.78
N ASN A 66 -12.46 -2.26 -22.53
CA ASN A 66 -13.30 -3.46 -22.39
C ASN A 66 -12.63 -4.73 -22.92
N GLU A 67 -11.67 -4.61 -23.85
CA GLU A 67 -10.84 -5.72 -24.31
C GLU A 67 -9.78 -6.12 -23.26
N THR A 68 -9.30 -5.16 -22.47
CA THR A 68 -8.21 -5.36 -21.51
C THR A 68 -8.68 -5.70 -20.10
N LEU A 69 -9.90 -5.30 -19.72
CA LEU A 69 -10.44 -5.48 -18.38
C LEU A 69 -11.62 -6.45 -18.38
N PRO A 70 -11.66 -7.41 -17.42
CA PRO A 70 -12.77 -8.34 -17.33
C PRO A 70 -14.02 -7.65 -16.78
N TYR A 71 -15.20 -8.02 -17.26
CA TYR A 71 -16.45 -7.48 -16.74
C TYR A 71 -16.61 -7.69 -15.22
N VAL A 72 -16.96 -6.62 -14.52
CA VAL A 72 -17.30 -6.55 -13.08
C VAL A 72 -18.45 -5.56 -12.91
N ASP A 73 -19.50 -5.94 -12.18
CA ASP A 73 -20.58 -5.04 -11.79
C ASP A 73 -20.26 -4.36 -10.45
N PHE A 74 -19.63 -3.20 -10.52
CA PHE A 74 -19.22 -2.45 -9.33
C PHE A 74 -20.41 -1.84 -8.56
N ASN A 75 -21.61 -1.78 -9.15
CA ASN A 75 -22.80 -1.27 -8.47
C ASN A 75 -23.44 -2.32 -7.56
N ASN A 76 -23.02 -3.59 -7.67
CA ASN A 76 -23.62 -4.72 -6.97
C ASN A 76 -22.56 -5.70 -6.47
N LEU A 77 -21.50 -5.19 -5.85
CA LEU A 77 -20.45 -6.01 -5.26
C LEU A 77 -20.94 -6.66 -3.95
N PRO A 78 -20.64 -7.95 -3.73
CA PRO A 78 -20.85 -8.57 -2.43
C PRO A 78 -19.85 -8.03 -1.41
N GLU A 79 -20.24 -7.97 -0.13
CA GLU A 79 -19.39 -7.51 0.99
C GLU A 79 -18.07 -8.30 1.09
N VAL A 80 -18.13 -9.60 0.82
CA VAL A 80 -16.96 -10.49 0.73
C VAL A 80 -16.75 -10.87 -0.73
N LEU A 81 -15.61 -10.47 -1.27
CA LEU A 81 -15.21 -10.77 -2.63
C LEU A 81 -14.51 -12.14 -2.64
N ASP A 82 -14.99 -13.08 -3.46
CA ASP A 82 -14.27 -14.32 -3.66
C ASP A 82 -12.94 -14.10 -4.41
N ASP A 83 -12.05 -15.10 -4.39
CA ASP A 83 -10.72 -15.00 -5.00
C ASP A 83 -10.78 -14.63 -6.49
N ALA A 84 -11.78 -15.12 -7.23
CA ALA A 84 -11.91 -14.85 -8.66
C ALA A 84 -12.32 -13.40 -8.92
N LEU A 85 -13.26 -12.87 -8.12
CA LEU A 85 -13.69 -11.48 -8.18
C LEU A 85 -12.60 -10.53 -7.70
N LEU A 86 -11.87 -10.87 -6.62
CA LEU A 86 -10.72 -10.11 -6.14
C LEU A 86 -9.65 -9.95 -7.22
N GLN A 87 -9.29 -11.04 -7.91
CA GLN A 87 -8.32 -11.00 -8.99
C GLN A 87 -8.77 -10.09 -10.14
N LYS A 88 -10.07 -10.15 -10.51
CA LYS A 88 -10.62 -9.25 -11.54
C LYS A 88 -10.55 -7.80 -11.11
N VAL A 89 -11.05 -7.46 -9.91
CA VAL A 89 -11.03 -6.09 -9.38
C VAL A 89 -9.60 -5.56 -9.24
N MET A 90 -8.64 -6.42 -8.91
CA MET A 90 -7.23 -6.03 -8.82
C MET A 90 -6.66 -5.53 -10.16
N LEU A 91 -7.17 -6.00 -11.31
CA LEU A 91 -6.75 -5.50 -12.63
C LEU A 91 -7.15 -4.03 -12.86
N TYR A 92 -8.23 -3.58 -12.23
CA TYR A 92 -8.70 -2.20 -12.28
C TYR A 92 -7.89 -1.26 -11.37
N GLN A 93 -7.09 -1.80 -10.43
CA GLN A 93 -6.32 -1.03 -9.45
C GLN A 93 -5.00 -0.46 -9.99
N LYS A 94 -4.76 -0.55 -11.29
CA LYS A 94 -3.63 0.13 -11.94
C LYS A 94 -3.85 1.64 -11.92
N GLU A 95 -2.78 2.42 -11.70
CA GLU A 95 -2.90 3.89 -11.70
C GLU A 95 -3.55 4.41 -12.98
N GLY A 96 -4.42 5.41 -12.84
CA GLY A 96 -5.12 6.02 -13.95
C GLY A 96 -6.59 6.32 -13.64
N GLU A 97 -7.31 6.74 -14.66
CA GLU A 97 -8.71 7.14 -14.60
C GLU A 97 -9.65 5.99 -14.22
N VAL A 98 -9.32 4.74 -14.57
CA VAL A 98 -10.15 3.57 -14.26
C VAL A 98 -10.16 3.29 -12.76
N ARG A 99 -8.97 3.24 -12.13
CA ARG A 99 -8.85 3.07 -10.68
C ARG A 99 -9.61 4.15 -9.93
N ARG A 100 -9.50 5.41 -10.38
CA ARG A 100 -10.20 6.52 -9.74
C ARG A 100 -11.71 6.40 -9.87
N ALA A 101 -12.22 5.99 -11.03
CA ALA A 101 -13.65 5.80 -11.25
C ALA A 101 -14.26 4.74 -10.32
N ILE A 102 -13.55 3.64 -10.08
CA ILE A 102 -14.04 2.55 -9.22
C ILE A 102 -13.72 2.74 -7.74
N PHE A 103 -12.90 3.74 -7.37
CA PHE A 103 -12.45 3.90 -5.99
C PHE A 103 -13.61 4.09 -5.02
N ASP A 104 -14.54 4.98 -5.37
CA ASP A 104 -15.75 5.25 -4.59
C ASP A 104 -16.78 4.11 -4.63
N ALA A 105 -16.64 3.13 -5.54
CA ALA A 105 -17.49 1.95 -5.57
C ALA A 105 -17.03 0.84 -4.61
N LEU A 106 -15.81 0.93 -4.09
CA LEU A 106 -15.24 -0.07 -3.18
C LEU A 106 -15.40 0.36 -1.73
N SER A 107 -15.94 -0.53 -0.90
CA SER A 107 -15.96 -0.36 0.55
C SER A 107 -14.55 -0.41 1.14
N GLU A 108 -14.40 0.04 2.38
CA GLU A 108 -13.14 -0.09 3.13
C GLU A 108 -12.73 -1.56 3.28
N ASP A 109 -13.70 -2.45 3.48
CA ASP A 109 -13.46 -3.89 3.56
C ASP A 109 -12.98 -4.47 2.22
N HIS A 110 -13.56 -4.05 1.08
CA HIS A 110 -13.07 -4.45 -0.24
C HIS A 110 -11.61 -4.00 -0.44
N ASN A 111 -11.28 -2.78 -0.04
CA ASN A 111 -9.92 -2.25 -0.14
C ASN A 111 -8.93 -3.03 0.75
N THR A 112 -9.38 -3.50 1.92
CA THR A 112 -8.60 -4.35 2.82
C THR A 112 -8.35 -5.73 2.20
N GLN A 113 -9.39 -6.38 1.66
CA GLN A 113 -9.27 -7.67 0.98
C GLN A 113 -8.31 -7.60 -0.22
N LEU A 114 -8.41 -6.54 -1.04
CA LEU A 114 -7.48 -6.30 -2.15
C LEU A 114 -6.04 -6.10 -1.68
N SER A 115 -5.84 -5.40 -0.56
CA SER A 115 -4.51 -5.18 0.00
C SER A 115 -3.90 -6.49 0.48
N GLN A 116 -4.67 -7.33 1.18
CA GLN A 116 -4.22 -8.65 1.62
C GLN A 116 -3.80 -9.54 0.44
N LEU A 117 -4.57 -9.53 -0.66
CA LEU A 117 -4.20 -10.26 -1.87
C LEU A 117 -2.89 -9.72 -2.49
N LYS A 118 -2.72 -8.40 -2.58
CA LYS A 118 -1.48 -7.80 -3.09
C LYS A 118 -0.26 -8.20 -2.27
N TRP A 119 -0.38 -8.22 -0.94
CA TRP A 119 0.68 -8.69 -0.05
C TRP A 119 1.03 -10.14 -0.30
N LYS A 120 0.01 -11.02 -0.38
CA LYS A 120 0.21 -12.44 -0.67
C LYS A 120 0.94 -12.66 -2.00
N VAL A 121 0.52 -11.99 -3.08
CA VAL A 121 1.17 -12.08 -4.39
C VAL A 121 2.63 -11.61 -4.32
N ARG A 122 2.89 -10.50 -3.61
CA ARG A 122 4.24 -10.00 -3.41
C ARG A 122 5.12 -11.00 -2.67
N ASP A 123 4.63 -11.55 -1.56
CA ASP A 123 5.37 -12.50 -0.73
C ASP A 123 5.67 -13.79 -1.50
N GLU A 124 4.72 -14.27 -2.31
CA GLU A 124 4.92 -15.41 -3.21
C GLU A 124 5.99 -15.12 -4.27
N MET A 125 5.95 -13.93 -4.91
CA MET A 125 6.98 -13.52 -5.87
C MET A 125 8.36 -13.39 -5.22
N GLU A 126 8.44 -12.84 -4.01
CA GLU A 126 9.69 -12.69 -3.27
C GLU A 126 10.26 -14.04 -2.84
N SER A 127 9.40 -14.97 -2.40
CA SER A 127 9.79 -16.34 -2.08
C SER A 127 10.33 -17.08 -3.29
N GLN A 128 9.66 -16.97 -4.45
CA GLN A 128 10.14 -17.56 -5.71
C GLN A 128 11.47 -16.95 -6.15
N ARG A 129 11.62 -15.62 -6.04
CA ARG A 129 12.88 -14.92 -6.33
C ARG A 129 14.01 -15.46 -5.44
N ARG A 130 13.81 -15.53 -4.12
CA ARG A 130 14.82 -16.05 -3.17
C ARG A 130 15.13 -17.53 -3.38
N ALA A 131 14.17 -18.33 -3.82
CA ALA A 131 14.38 -19.73 -4.16
C ALA A 131 15.26 -19.89 -5.42
N SER A 132 15.22 -18.92 -6.35
CA SER A 132 16.05 -18.92 -7.56
C SER A 132 17.49 -18.40 -7.36
N LEU A 133 17.78 -17.78 -6.21
CA LEU A 133 19.12 -17.29 -5.87
C LEU A 133 20.07 -18.42 -5.49
N THR A 134 21.35 -18.23 -5.83
CA THR A 134 22.43 -19.07 -5.32
C THR A 134 22.70 -18.79 -3.83
N GLU A 135 23.39 -19.71 -3.15
CA GLU A 135 23.70 -19.58 -1.72
C GLU A 135 24.59 -18.36 -1.42
N GLU A 136 25.50 -17.99 -2.32
CA GLU A 136 26.35 -16.80 -2.18
C GLU A 136 25.54 -15.50 -2.33
N GLU A 137 24.59 -15.46 -3.28
CA GLU A 137 23.70 -14.31 -3.46
C GLU A 137 22.74 -14.13 -2.28
N ARG A 138 22.22 -15.23 -1.73
CA ARG A 138 21.34 -15.19 -0.55
C ARG A 138 22.07 -14.65 0.68
N LYS A 139 23.32 -15.09 0.91
CA LYS A 139 24.16 -14.57 2.00
C LYS A 139 24.46 -13.09 1.85
N LYS A 140 24.77 -12.64 0.64
CA LYS A 140 25.01 -11.22 0.36
C LYS A 140 23.76 -10.37 0.62
N GLU A 141 22.57 -10.84 0.23
CA GLU A 141 21.32 -10.14 0.55
C GLU A 141 21.02 -10.08 2.05
N ASP A 142 21.24 -11.18 2.78
CA ASP A 142 21.05 -11.20 4.24
C ASP A 142 22.04 -10.24 4.94
N GLU A 143 23.29 -10.18 4.48
CA GLU A 143 24.31 -9.24 4.95
C GLU A 143 23.97 -7.77 4.65
N ASP A 144 23.51 -7.46 3.43
CA ASP A 144 23.09 -6.11 3.04
C ASP A 144 21.84 -5.65 3.82
N THR A 145 20.93 -6.58 4.15
CA THR A 145 19.74 -6.28 4.96
C THR A 145 20.11 -5.94 6.40
N ILE A 146 21.11 -6.62 6.97
CA ILE A 146 21.66 -6.32 8.30
C ILE A 146 22.39 -4.97 8.31
N GLY A 147 23.02 -4.57 7.19
CA GLY A 147 23.68 -3.27 7.07
C GLY A 147 22.74 -2.06 6.99
N PHE A 148 21.50 -2.25 6.50
CA PHE A 148 20.53 -1.17 6.32
C PHE A 148 19.81 -0.77 7.62
N TYR A 149 19.65 -1.70 8.55
CA TYR A 149 19.21 -1.43 9.91
C TYR A 149 20.46 -1.22 10.77
N ASP A 150 20.82 0.04 11.05
CA ASP A 150 21.92 0.38 11.97
C ASP A 150 21.81 -0.46 13.26
N SER A 151 22.65 -1.50 13.34
CA SER A 151 22.58 -2.61 14.29
C SER A 151 22.92 -2.21 15.73
N LYS A 152 23.06 -0.90 15.99
CA LYS A 152 23.39 -0.35 17.29
C LYS A 152 22.18 -0.01 18.15
N LYS A 153 20.98 0.04 17.58
CA LYS A 153 19.74 0.32 18.33
C LYS A 153 18.89 -0.93 18.46
N PHE A 154 18.79 -1.42 19.70
CA PHE A 154 17.79 -2.41 20.07
C PHE A 154 16.42 -1.77 19.96
N ASN A 155 15.67 -2.10 18.92
CA ASN A 155 14.30 -1.65 18.71
C ASN A 155 13.36 -2.78 19.13
N GLY A 156 12.80 -2.68 20.33
CA GLY A 156 11.69 -3.55 20.72
C GLY A 156 10.53 -3.39 19.75
N ASN A 157 9.96 -4.49 19.27
CA ASN A 157 8.65 -4.49 18.61
C ASN A 157 7.56 -4.06 19.61
N LEU A 158 6.36 -3.74 19.13
CA LEU A 158 5.20 -3.50 19.98
C LEU A 158 4.99 -4.73 20.89
N PHE A 159 4.98 -4.52 22.22
CA PHE A 159 4.94 -5.55 23.29
C PHE A 159 6.24 -6.31 23.60
N GLU A 160 7.33 -6.03 22.89
CA GLU A 160 8.66 -6.48 23.29
C GLU A 160 9.36 -5.44 24.18
N PRO A 161 10.30 -5.88 25.02
CA PRO A 161 11.18 -4.98 25.78
C PRO A 161 11.74 -3.86 24.89
N ALA A 162 11.74 -2.63 25.38
CA ALA A 162 12.24 -1.46 24.65
C ALA A 162 13.75 -1.28 24.82
N THR A 163 14.34 -1.94 25.81
CA THR A 163 15.79 -1.90 26.07
C THR A 163 16.37 -3.30 26.27
N VAL A 164 17.67 -3.44 25.99
CA VAL A 164 18.42 -4.68 26.29
C VAL A 164 18.31 -5.08 27.76
N TYR A 165 18.29 -4.10 28.68
CA TYR A 165 18.11 -4.37 30.10
C TYR A 165 16.74 -4.98 30.41
N GLU A 166 15.66 -4.42 29.86
CA GLU A 166 14.31 -5.00 29.99
C GLU A 166 14.23 -6.40 29.35
N TYR A 167 14.94 -6.64 28.24
CA TYR A 167 15.00 -7.95 27.59
C TYR A 167 15.68 -8.98 28.49
N ILE A 168 16.80 -8.61 29.12
CA ILE A 168 17.52 -9.45 30.08
C ILE A 168 16.64 -9.72 31.32
N LEU A 169 15.91 -8.73 31.82
CA LEU A 169 14.99 -8.94 32.96
C LEU A 169 13.85 -9.90 32.61
N LYS A 170 13.33 -9.85 31.38
CA LYS A 170 12.21 -10.69 30.93
C LYS A 170 12.64 -12.11 30.55
N TYR A 171 13.78 -12.26 29.87
CA TYR A 171 14.18 -13.52 29.23
C TYR A 171 15.48 -14.12 29.79
N GLY A 172 16.24 -13.42 30.63
CA GLY A 172 17.46 -13.93 31.27
C GLY A 172 18.66 -14.13 30.33
N VAL A 173 18.63 -13.53 29.14
CA VAL A 173 19.66 -13.65 28.11
C VAL A 173 19.97 -12.29 27.50
N ASP A 174 21.23 -12.06 27.11
CA ASP A 174 21.64 -10.84 26.40
C ASP A 174 21.32 -10.98 24.89
N PRO A 175 20.40 -10.16 24.34
CA PRO A 175 19.97 -10.25 22.94
C PRO A 175 21.09 -9.92 21.95
N ARG A 176 22.22 -9.35 22.40
CA ARG A 176 23.35 -8.99 21.52
C ARG A 176 24.25 -10.17 21.20
N ASN A 177 24.27 -11.20 22.05
CA ASN A 177 25.19 -12.33 21.92
C ASN A 177 24.55 -13.71 22.24
N GLY A 178 23.30 -13.75 22.73
CA GLY A 178 22.56 -14.96 23.05
C GLY A 178 23.00 -15.67 24.34
N ASN A 179 23.93 -15.11 25.11
CA ASN A 179 24.43 -15.73 26.33
C ASN A 179 23.52 -15.42 27.53
N PRO A 180 23.44 -16.33 28.52
CA PRO A 180 22.78 -16.04 29.79
C PRO A 180 23.41 -14.80 30.46
N GLU A 181 22.58 -13.85 30.84
CA GLU A 181 22.99 -12.61 31.49
C GLU A 181 21.90 -12.19 32.49
N THR A 182 22.28 -11.55 33.59
CA THR A 182 21.35 -11.03 34.59
C THR A 182 21.35 -9.50 34.55
N GLY A 183 20.27 -8.87 35.04
CA GLY A 183 20.23 -7.40 35.13
C GLY A 183 21.40 -6.83 35.94
N GLU A 184 21.80 -7.51 37.01
CA GLU A 184 22.94 -7.10 37.86
C GLU A 184 24.28 -7.23 37.13
N SER A 185 24.52 -8.33 36.43
CA SER A 185 25.77 -8.53 35.68
C SER A 185 25.85 -7.59 34.46
N PHE A 186 24.72 -7.29 33.82
CA PHE A 186 24.65 -6.29 32.76
C PHE A 186 24.97 -4.88 33.27
N GLN A 187 24.36 -4.43 34.37
CA GLN A 187 24.62 -3.10 34.95
C GLN A 187 26.04 -2.93 35.49
N LYS A 188 26.73 -4.02 35.86
CA LYS A 188 28.15 -3.96 36.22
C LYS A 188 29.04 -3.67 35.02
N LYS A 189 28.74 -4.27 33.86
CA LYS A 189 29.56 -4.17 32.65
C LYS A 189 29.23 -2.96 31.78
N TYR A 190 27.96 -2.52 31.79
CA TYR A 190 27.45 -1.57 30.80
C TYR A 190 26.59 -0.46 31.42
N THR A 191 26.50 0.67 30.72
CA THR A 191 25.56 1.76 31.01
C THR A 191 24.99 2.30 29.70
N TYR A 192 23.88 3.02 29.79
CA TYR A 192 23.32 3.74 28.65
C TYR A 192 23.90 5.17 28.60
N ASN A 193 24.29 5.64 27.42
CA ASN A 193 24.59 7.06 27.20
C ASN A 193 23.28 7.87 27.05
N SER A 194 23.39 9.19 26.94
CA SER A 194 22.24 10.10 26.74
C SER A 194 21.45 9.83 25.46
N SER A 195 22.05 9.12 24.51
CA SER A 195 21.43 8.73 23.23
C SER A 195 20.76 7.34 23.27
N GLY A 196 20.77 6.67 24.43
CA GLY A 196 20.21 5.32 24.61
C GLY A 196 21.11 4.18 24.11
N GLU A 197 22.37 4.46 23.76
CA GLU A 197 23.33 3.43 23.32
C GLU A 197 24.02 2.79 24.52
N ILE A 198 24.31 1.49 24.40
CA ILE A 198 24.98 0.72 25.44
C ILE A 198 26.49 0.92 25.31
N ILE A 199 27.09 1.54 26.32
CA ILE A 199 28.55 1.72 26.42
C ILE A 199 29.11 0.88 27.57
N PRO A 200 30.32 0.32 27.45
CA PRO A 200 31.01 -0.27 28.59
C PRO A 200 31.15 0.76 29.72
N ARG A 201 30.85 0.35 30.95
CA ARG A 201 31.34 1.08 32.12
C ARG A 201 32.83 0.79 32.17
N GLU A 202 33.67 1.64 31.60
CA GLU A 202 35.12 1.52 31.78
C GLU A 202 35.41 1.33 33.27
N ASN A 203 36.26 0.36 33.62
CA ASN A 203 36.71 0.11 34.98
C ASN A 203 37.42 1.37 35.49
N LYS A 204 36.68 2.27 36.14
CA LYS A 204 37.25 3.27 37.03
C LYS A 204 37.68 2.57 38.31
N GLU A 205 38.83 1.89 38.24
CA GLU A 205 39.72 1.75 39.39
C GLU A 205 40.65 2.96 39.46
#